data_AF-A0A429XME1-F1
#
_entry.id   AF-A0A429XME1-F1
#
_cell.length_a   1.000
_cell.length_b   1.000
_cell.length_c   1.000
_cell.angle_alpha   90.00
_cell.angle_beta   90.00
_cell.angle_gamma   90.00
#
_symmetry.space_group_name_H-M   'P 1'
#
loop_
_entity.id
_entity.type
_entity.pdbx_description
1 polymer ?
#
loop_
_entity_poly.entity_id
_entity_poly.type
_entity_poly.pdbx_seq_one_letter_code
_entity_poly.pdbx_strand_id
1 'polypeptide(L)'
;MLYKFFILVLLITNLSSLKLKADLPLIIPHRGGKSELPENTIFAFTELKNLKINIMEIDVQITKDEIPIVYHSKVNAKISTS
;
A
#
# COMPACT_ATOMS: atom_id res chain seq x y z
N MET A 1 38.42 35.73 1.11
CA MET A 1 38.16 35.18 2.47
C MET A 1 36.67 35.11 2.78
N LEU A 2 35.89 36.18 2.55
CA LEU A 2 34.45 36.23 2.85
C LEU A 2 33.56 35.33 1.95
N TYR A 3 33.86 35.24 0.65
CA TYR A 3 33.06 34.42 -0.29
C TYR A 3 33.11 32.92 0.03
N LYS A 4 34.23 32.42 0.61
CA LYS A 4 34.36 31.02 1.05
C LYS A 4 33.42 30.72 2.23
N PHE A 5 33.22 31.68 3.13
CA PHE A 5 32.26 31.55 4.23
C PHE A 5 30.82 31.47 3.71
N PHE A 6 30.49 32.31 2.73
CA PHE A 6 29.17 32.30 2.09
C PHE A 6 28.89 31.00 1.32
N ILE A 7 29.87 30.49 0.56
CA ILE A 7 29.77 29.19 -0.13
C ILE A 7 29.60 28.06 0.88
N LEU A 8 30.32 28.10 2.00
CA LEU A 8 30.23 27.07 3.04
C LEU A 8 28.85 27.05 3.71
N VAL A 9 28.28 28.23 4.04
CA VAL A 9 26.92 28.34 4.59
C VAL A 9 25.87 27.84 3.58
N LEU A 10 26.04 28.16 2.29
CA LEU A 10 25.17 27.66 1.23
C LEU A 10 25.27 26.13 1.06
N LEU A 11 26.47 25.57 1.21
CA LEU A 11 26.70 24.12 1.13
C LEU A 11 26.05 23.38 2.31
N ILE A 12 26.22 23.90 3.54
CA ILE A 12 25.69 23.29 4.77
C ILE A 12 24.15 23.36 4.79
N THR A 13 23.56 24.46 4.33
CA THR A 13 22.10 24.61 4.26
C THR A 13 21.43 23.72 3.20
N ASN A 14 22.16 23.31 2.16
CA ASN A 14 21.65 22.35 1.18
C ASN A 14 21.91 20.89 1.58
N LEU A 15 22.89 20.62 2.45
CA LEU A 15 23.23 19.26 2.89
C LEU A 15 22.16 18.64 3.81
N SER A 16 21.42 19.47 4.56
CA SER A 16 20.30 19.05 5.42
C SER A 16 19.11 18.47 4.65
N SER A 17 19.08 18.60 3.31
CA SER A 17 18.05 18.06 2.43
C SER A 17 18.32 16.61 1.99
N LEU A 18 19.53 16.07 2.25
CA LEU A 18 19.87 14.68 1.98
C LEU A 18 19.34 13.77 3.10
N LYS A 19 18.02 13.73 3.27
CA LYS A 19 17.36 12.67 4.04
C LYS A 19 17.62 11.35 3.33
N LEU A 20 18.46 10.50 3.93
CA LEU A 20 18.65 9.12 3.48
C LEU A 20 17.29 8.43 3.53
N LYS A 21 16.68 8.18 2.37
CA LYS A 21 15.46 7.39 2.28
C LYS A 21 15.88 5.94 2.47
N ALA A 22 15.97 5.51 3.72
CA ALA A 22 16.14 4.09 4.03
C ALA A 22 14.92 3.34 3.47
N ASP A 23 15.16 2.22 2.78
CA ASP A 23 14.07 1.35 2.35
C ASP A 23 13.37 0.81 3.60
N LEU A 24 12.21 1.39 3.89
CA LEU A 24 11.36 0.95 4.98
C LEU A 24 10.82 -0.44 4.65
N PRO A 25 10.58 -1.28 5.68
CA PRO A 25 9.96 -2.57 5.45
C PRO A 25 8.60 -2.41 4.77
N LEU A 26 8.33 -3.28 3.81
CA LEU A 26 7.08 -3.30 3.07
C LEU A 26 5.98 -3.91 3.93
N ILE A 27 4.86 -3.21 4.09
CA ILE A 27 3.67 -3.72 4.77
C ILE A 27 2.68 -4.19 3.70
N ILE A 28 2.40 -5.48 3.66
CA ILE A 28 1.44 -6.11 2.75
C ILE A 28 0.32 -6.77 3.58
N PRO A 29 -0.82 -6.08 3.78
CA PRO A 29 -1.92 -6.64 4.57
C PRO A 29 -2.64 -7.72 3.77
N HIS A 30 -2.48 -8.98 4.19
CA HIS A 30 -3.16 -10.13 3.58
C HIS A 30 -4.68 -9.93 3.63
N ARG A 31 -5.29 -9.83 2.45
CA ARG A 31 -6.70 -9.66 2.09
C ARG A 31 -7.34 -8.42 2.65
N GLY A 32 -6.59 -7.32 2.68
CA GLY A 32 -7.02 -6.10 3.34
C GLY A 32 -6.82 -6.12 4.86
N GLY A 33 -5.95 -6.99 5.39
CA GLY A 33 -5.68 -7.06 6.83
C GLY A 33 -6.71 -7.90 7.58
N LYS A 34 -7.00 -9.10 7.05
CA LYS A 34 -8.08 -10.01 7.51
C LYS A 34 -8.09 -10.37 9.00
N SER A 35 -7.00 -10.13 9.72
CA SER A 35 -6.95 -10.36 11.18
C SER A 35 -7.79 -9.34 11.96
N GLU A 36 -7.91 -8.12 11.43
CA GLU A 36 -8.58 -6.99 12.10
C GLU A 36 -9.84 -6.52 11.37
N LEU A 37 -9.89 -6.71 10.04
CA LEU A 37 -10.91 -6.13 9.17
C LEU A 37 -11.59 -7.23 8.32
N PRO A 38 -12.85 -7.04 7.91
CA PRO A 38 -13.51 -7.94 6.97
C PRO A 38 -12.71 -8.07 5.67
N GLU A 39 -12.22 -9.27 5.38
CA GLU A 39 -11.32 -9.51 4.24
C GLU A 39 -11.94 -9.14 2.90
N ASN A 40 -11.10 -8.68 1.96
CA ASN A 40 -11.49 -8.42 0.57
C ASN A 40 -12.67 -7.42 0.41
N THR A 41 -12.84 -6.48 1.36
CA THR A 41 -13.89 -5.46 1.31
C THR A 41 -13.36 -4.05 1.01
N ILE A 42 -14.19 -3.22 0.37
CA ILE A 42 -13.90 -1.79 0.17
C ILE A 42 -13.66 -1.08 1.51
N PHE A 43 -14.38 -1.48 2.56
CA PHE A 43 -14.20 -0.97 3.91
C PHE A 43 -12.75 -1.21 4.40
N ALA A 44 -12.26 -2.46 4.32
CA ALA A 44 -10.90 -2.79 4.75
C ALA A 44 -9.84 -1.98 3.97
N PHE A 45 -10.00 -1.85 2.66
CA PHE A 45 -9.08 -1.05 1.82
C PHE A 45 -9.11 0.45 2.16
N THR A 46 -10.28 0.97 2.54
CA THR A 46 -10.43 2.36 2.97
C THR A 46 -9.69 2.61 4.29
N GLU A 47 -9.79 1.68 5.25
CA GLU A 47 -9.05 1.75 6.51
C GLU A 47 -7.54 1.68 6.28
N LEU A 48 -7.06 0.78 5.41
CA LEU A 48 -5.63 0.72 5.05
C LEU A 48 -5.14 2.04 4.42
N LYS A 49 -5.95 2.66 3.58
CA LYS A 49 -5.64 3.97 2.99
C LYS A 49 -5.55 5.06 4.07
N ASN A 50 -6.45 5.05 5.06
CA ASN A 50 -6.41 5.98 6.20
C ASN A 50 -5.13 5.80 7.04
N LEU A 51 -4.64 4.57 7.14
CA LEU A 51 -3.37 4.22 7.79
C LEU A 51 -2.12 4.49 6.92
N LYS A 52 -2.28 5.08 5.73
CA LYS A 52 -1.20 5.34 4.76
C LYS A 52 -0.47 4.07 4.30
N ILE A 53 -1.15 2.92 4.32
CA ILE A 53 -0.63 1.68 3.74
C ILE A 53 -1.00 1.69 2.25
N ASN A 54 0.01 1.71 1.40
CA ASN A 54 -0.17 1.88 -0.05
C ASN A 54 -0.24 0.57 -0.85
N ILE A 55 -0.24 -0.57 -0.17
CA ILE A 55 -0.30 -1.89 -0.80
C ILE A 55 -1.52 -2.63 -0.31
N MET A 56 -2.22 -3.25 -1.25
CA MET A 56 -3.38 -4.09 -1.00
C MET A 56 -3.10 -5.46 -1.61
N GLU A 57 -3.20 -6.50 -0.81
CA GLU A 57 -3.27 -7.87 -1.31
C GLU A 57 -4.74 -8.28 -1.40
N ILE A 58 -5.10 -8.90 -2.52
CA ILE A 58 -6.46 -9.28 -2.88
C ILE A 58 -6.45 -10.66 -3.54
N ASP A 59 -7.51 -11.42 -3.33
CA ASP A 59 -7.75 -12.68 -4.05
C ASP A 59 -8.78 -12.47 -5.15
N VAL A 60 -8.44 -12.79 -6.40
CA VAL A 60 -9.36 -12.66 -7.53
C VAL A 60 -9.86 -14.05 -7.95
N GLN A 61 -11.17 -14.18 -8.14
CA GLN A 61 -11.83 -15.34 -8.73
C GLN A 61 -12.70 -14.93 -9.90
N ILE A 62 -13.06 -15.91 -10.74
CA ILE A 62 -13.96 -15.71 -11.89
C ILE A 62 -15.28 -16.42 -11.61
N THR A 63 -16.38 -15.70 -11.82
CA THR A 63 -17.75 -16.22 -11.70
C THR A 63 -18.13 -17.10 -12.90
N LYS A 64 -19.30 -17.74 -12.83
CA LYS A 64 -19.82 -18.57 -13.95
C LYS A 64 -20.07 -17.78 -15.23
N ASP A 65 -20.49 -16.53 -15.06
CA ASP A 65 -20.76 -15.52 -16.08
C ASP A 65 -19.50 -14.71 -16.44
N GLU A 66 -18.31 -15.24 -16.13
CA GLU A 66 -17.00 -14.70 -16.52
C GLU A 66 -16.65 -13.32 -15.95
N ILE A 67 -17.29 -12.94 -14.83
CA ILE A 67 -17.04 -11.68 -14.13
C ILE A 67 -15.95 -11.89 -13.06
N PRO A 68 -14.88 -11.07 -13.03
CA PRO A 68 -13.91 -11.12 -11.96
C PRO A 68 -14.48 -10.54 -10.67
N ILE A 69 -14.27 -11.25 -9.56
CA ILE A 69 -14.66 -10.82 -8.22
C ILE A 69 -13.51 -10.93 -7.23
N VAL A 70 -13.59 -10.21 -6.11
CA VAL A 70 -12.60 -10.28 -5.04
C VAL A 70 -13.12 -11.17 -3.91
N TYR A 71 -12.57 -12.38 -3.78
CA TYR A 71 -13.01 -13.38 -2.81
C TYR A 71 -11.97 -14.50 -2.66
N HIS A 72 -11.71 -14.96 -1.43
CA HIS A 72 -10.66 -15.96 -1.20
C HIS A 72 -11.12 -17.42 -1.27
N SER A 73 -12.25 -17.76 -0.64
CA SER A 73 -12.56 -19.18 -0.40
C SER A 73 -12.88 -19.93 -1.70
N LYS A 74 -12.48 -21.20 -1.78
CA LYS A 74 -12.91 -22.09 -2.86
C LYS A 74 -14.40 -22.37 -2.71
N VAL A 75 -15.22 -21.82 -3.59
CA VAL A 75 -16.61 -22.23 -3.72
C VAL A 75 -16.64 -23.48 -4.60
N ASN A 76 -17.17 -24.59 -4.08
CA ASN A 76 -17.26 -25.88 -4.80
C ASN A 76 -18.21 -25.88 -6.01
N ALA A 77 -18.77 -24.74 -6.39
CA ALA A 77 -19.51 -24.56 -7.62
C ALA A 77 -19.54 -23.07 -7.95
N LYS A 78 -19.06 -22.71 -9.15
CA LYS A 78 -19.54 -21.58 -9.97
C LYS A 78 -20.23 -20.47 -9.15
N ILE A 79 -19.47 -19.48 -8.71
CA ILE A 79 -20.05 -18.28 -8.10
C ILE A 79 -20.97 -17.67 -9.15
N SER A 80 -22.28 -17.71 -8.91
CA SER A 80 -23.27 -17.06 -9.75
C SER A 80 -23.56 -15.73 -9.09
N THR A 81 -23.07 -14.65 -9.66
CA THR A 81 -23.73 -13.37 -9.51
C THR A 81 -25.09 -13.50 -10.20
N SER A 82 -26.15 -13.07 -9.51
CA SER A 82 -27.54 -13.15 -9.97
C SER A 82 -27.75 -12.58 -11.37
#